data_AF-A0A2E8V2Y8-F1
#
_entry.id   AF-A0A2E8V2Y8-F1
#
_cell.length_a   1.000
_cell.length_b   1.000
_cell.length_c   1.000
_cell.angle_alpha   90.00
_cell.angle_beta   90.00
_cell.angle_gamma   90.00
#
_symmetry.space_group_name_H-M   'P 1'
#
loop_
_entity.id
_entity.type
_entity.pdbx_description
1 polymer ?
#
loop_
_entity_poly.entity_id
_entity_poly.type
_entity_poly.pdbx_seq_one_letter_code
_entity_poly.pdbx_strand_id
1 'polypeptide(L)' 'IEYDVERFGIDLHVIDEILGASHPSIEGGIDIFIDGYMAEEKRLGPPVELSGGKVPTAESVVKRLEQVRSRVRYHG' A
#
# COMPACT_ATOMS: atom_id res chain seq x y z
N ILE A 1 10.24 6.11 16.30
CA ILE A 1 9.22 5.12 15.87
C ILE A 1 9.85 4.40 14.69
N GLU A 2 10.06 3.10 14.82
CA GLU A 2 10.61 2.28 13.74
C GLU A 2 9.55 2.13 12.64
N TYR A 3 9.97 2.09 11.38
CA TYR A 3 9.04 1.82 10.29
C TYR A 3 8.54 0.39 10.38
N ASP A 4 7.22 0.23 10.41
CA ASP A 4 6.56 -1.07 10.52
C ASP A 4 5.75 -1.35 9.25
N VAL A 5 6.18 -2.36 8.49
CA VAL A 5 5.52 -2.79 7.25
C VAL A 5 4.07 -3.20 7.49
N GLU A 6 3.72 -3.65 8.71
CA GLU A 6 2.34 -3.96 9.11
C GLU A 6 1.42 -2.76 8.91
N ARG A 7 1.86 -1.58 9.39
CA ARG A 7 1.06 -0.36 9.35
C ARG A 7 0.82 0.09 7.92
N PHE A 8 1.86 0.06 7.08
CA PHE A 8 1.73 0.44 5.68
C PHE A 8 0.77 -0.48 4.90
N GLY A 9 0.79 -1.79 5.17
CA GLY A 9 -0.17 -2.71 4.55
C GLY A 9 -1.63 -2.42 4.94
N ILE A 10 -1.87 -2.01 6.18
CA ILE A 10 -3.19 -1.57 6.66
C ILE A 10 -3.56 -0.22 6.03
N ASP A 11 -2.64 0.73 5.97
CA ASP A 11 -2.89 2.04 5.35
C ASP A 11 -3.31 1.89 3.88
N LEU A 12 -2.66 1.00 3.11
CA LEU A 12 -3.08 0.72 1.73
C LEU A 12 -4.45 0.07 1.63
N HIS A 13 -4.84 -0.75 2.60
CA HIS A 13 -6.19 -1.30 2.64
C HIS A 13 -7.24 -0.22 2.92
N VAL A 14 -6.95 0.73 3.80
CA VAL A 14 -7.81 1.90 4.04
C VAL A 14 -7.90 2.78 2.78
N ILE A 15 -6.82 2.92 2.02
CA ILE A 15 -6.86 3.62 0.72
C ILE A 15 -7.81 2.91 -0.26
N ASP A 16 -7.81 1.58 -0.33
CA ASP A 16 -8.76 0.81 -1.15
C ASP A 16 -10.23 1.15 -0.78
N GLU A 17 -10.54 1.16 0.52
CA GLU A 17 -11.87 1.53 1.03
C GLU A 17 -12.25 2.99 0.70
N ILE A 18 -11.31 3.92 0.87
CA ILE A 18 -11.50 5.34 0.54
C ILE A 18 -11.75 5.52 -0.95
N LEU A 19 -10.99 4.84 -1.81
CA LEU A 19 -11.16 4.93 -3.26
C LEU A 19 -12.52 4.38 -3.68
N GLY A 20 -12.94 3.24 -3.12
CA GLY A 20 -14.27 2.68 -3.35
C GLY A 20 -15.41 3.63 -2.95
N ALA A 21 -15.25 4.37 -1.84
CA ALA A 21 -16.26 5.31 -1.36
C ALA A 21 -16.25 6.67 -2.10
N SER A 22 -15.06 7.20 -2.41
CA SER A 22 -14.89 8.55 -2.96
C SER A 22 -14.91 8.60 -4.49
N HIS A 23 -14.47 7.54 -5.15
CA HIS A 23 -14.34 7.44 -6.60
C HIS A 23 -14.95 6.12 -7.15
N PRO A 24 -16.23 5.83 -6.85
CA PRO A 24 -16.85 4.54 -7.19
C PRO A 24 -16.97 4.28 -8.71
N SER A 25 -16.84 5.32 -9.54
CA SER A 25 -16.87 5.20 -11.00
C SER A 25 -15.53 4.76 -11.62
N ILE A 26 -14.45 4.73 -10.85
CA ILE A 26 -13.13 4.27 -11.31
C ILE A 26 -12.98 2.80 -10.93
N GLU A 27 -13.20 1.92 -11.90
CA GLU A 27 -12.96 0.49 -11.74
C GLU A 27 -11.46 0.21 -11.53
N GLY A 28 -11.13 -0.65 -10.56
CA GLY A 28 -9.73 -0.97 -10.25
C GLY A 28 -8.91 0.19 -9.68
N GLY A 29 -9.54 1.16 -9.00
CA GLY A 29 -8.86 2.35 -8.47
C GLY A 29 -7.64 2.04 -7.60
N ILE A 30 -7.70 0.97 -6.78
CA ILE A 30 -6.56 0.52 -5.97
C ILE A 30 -5.41 -0.02 -6.82
N ASP A 31 -5.68 -0.68 -7.94
CA ASP A 31 -4.64 -1.22 -8.82
C ASP A 31 -3.86 -0.08 -9.49
N ILE A 32 -4.58 0.95 -9.96
CA ILE A 32 -3.98 2.18 -10.50
C ILE A 32 -3.10 2.87 -9.44
N PHE A 33 -3.56 2.92 -8.19
CA PHE A 33 -2.79 3.48 -7.08
C PHE A 33 -1.50 2.68 -6.83
N ILE A 34 -1.59 1.35 -6.77
CA ILE A 34 -0.45 0.45 -6.53
C ILE A 34 0.59 0.58 -7.65
N ASP A 35 0.15 0.63 -8.91
CA ASP A 35 1.03 0.82 -10.06
C ASP A 35 1.83 2.13 -9.94
N GLY A 36 1.14 3.23 -9.59
CA GLY A 36 1.78 4.52 -9.35
C GLY A 36 2.75 4.48 -8.17
N TYR A 37 2.36 3.84 -7.07
CA TYR A 37 3.18 3.70 -5.86
C TYR A 37 4.49 2.95 -6.13
N MET A 38 4.42 1.83 -6.86
CA MET A 38 5.61 1.05 -7.25
C MET A 38 6.48 1.77 -8.27
N ALA A 39 5.87 2.42 -9.27
CA ALA A 39 6.60 3.17 -10.28
C ALA A 39 7.37 4.36 -9.66
N GLU A 40 6.80 5.00 -8.64
CA GLU A 40 7.39 6.15 -7.98
C GLU A 40 8.62 5.78 -7.15
N GLU A 41 8.60 4.65 -6.42
CA GLU A 41 9.80 4.14 -5.74
C GLU A 41 10.94 3.89 -6.74
N LYS A 42 10.63 3.26 -7.88
CA LYS A 42 11.61 3.02 -8.94
C LYS A 42 12.16 4.33 -9.51
N ARG A 43 11.32 5.35 -9.66
CA ARG A 43 11.69 6.67 -10.20
C ARG A 43 12.57 7.46 -9.22
N LEU A 44 12.26 7.40 -7.93
CA LEU A 44 12.98 8.11 -6.87
C LEU A 44 14.28 7.41 -6.46
N GLY A 45 14.37 6.10 -6.68
CA GLY A 45 15.50 5.29 -6.24
C GLY A 45 15.37 4.90 -4.76
N PRO A 46 16.39 4.22 -4.19
CA PRO A 46 16.32 3.71 -2.83
C PRO A 46 16.12 4.85 -1.82
N PRO A 47 15.22 4.68 -0.84
CA PRO A 47 14.98 5.70 0.17
C PRO A 47 16.24 5.94 0.99
N VAL A 48 16.46 7.20 1.34
CA VAL A 48 17.52 7.57 2.30
C VAL A 48 17.18 6.93 3.64
N GLU A 49 18.18 6.43 4.36
CA GLU A 49 17.96 5.92 5.71
C GLU A 49 17.56 7.09 6.64
N LEU A 50 16.44 6.93 7.33
CA LEU A 50 15.87 7.95 8.20
C LEU A 50 16.05 7.52 9.68
N SER A 51 15.76 8.43 10.61
CA SER A 51 15.89 8.15 12.05
C SER A 51 14.99 7.00 12.55
N GLY A 52 13.99 6.60 11.76
CA GLY A 52 13.15 5.42 11.99
C GLY A 52 13.69 4.11 11.41
N GLY A 53 14.92 4.11 10.89
CA GLY A 53 15.53 2.98 10.18
C GLY A 53 15.20 2.97 8.69
N LYS A 54 15.38 1.81 8.07
CA LYS A 54 15.12 1.60 6.64
C LYS A 54 13.61 1.61 6.39
N VAL A 55 13.17 2.48 5.49
CA VAL A 55 11.77 2.50 5.01
C VAL A 55 11.49 1.18 4.27
N PRO A 56 10.36 0.49 4.54
CA PRO A 56 9.94 -0.68 3.78
C PRO A 56 9.84 -0.37 2.30
N THR A 57 10.24 -1.31 1.44
CA THR A 57 10.11 -1.13 -0.02
C THR A 57 8.64 -1.21 -0.43
N ALA A 58 8.29 -0.57 -1.55
CA ALA A 58 6.94 -0.62 -2.10
C ALA A 58 6.48 -2.08 -2.31
N GLU A 59 7.36 -2.94 -2.82
CA GLU A 59 7.10 -4.39 -2.96
C GLU A 59 6.75 -5.06 -1.62
N SER A 60 7.47 -4.73 -0.54
CA SER A 60 7.22 -5.32 0.78
C SER A 60 5.87 -4.87 1.36
N VAL A 61 5.49 -3.62 1.11
CA VAL A 61 4.21 -3.05 1.53
C VAL A 61 3.05 -3.65 0.74
N VAL A 62 3.18 -3.76 -0.59
CA VAL A 62 2.16 -4.38 -1.46
C VAL A 62 1.96 -5.85 -1.10
N LYS A 63 3.05 -6.59 -0.87
CA LYS A 63 2.96 -7.98 -0.37
C LYS A 63 2.23 -8.05 0.98
N ARG A 64 2.42 -7.05 1.85
CA ARG A 64 1.69 -7.00 3.12
C ARG A 64 0.21 -6.71 2.91
N LEU A 65 -0.14 -5.81 2.00
CA LEU A 65 -1.53 -5.54 1.61
C LEU A 65 -2.23 -6.83 1.15
N GLU A 66 -1.61 -7.65 0.29
CA GLU A 66 -2.18 -8.94 -0.15
C GLU A 66 -2.48 -9.88 1.03
N GLN A 67 -1.59 -9.90 2.02
CA GLN A 67 -1.79 -10.69 3.24
C GLN A 67 -2.89 -10.12 4.14
N VAL A 68 -3.07 -8.79 4.18
CA VAL A 68 -4.18 -8.16 4.90
C VAL A 68 -5.51 -8.51 4.22
N ARG A 69 -5.60 -8.33 2.90
CA ARG A 69 -6.80 -8.63 2.10
C ARG A 69 -7.20 -10.11 2.18
N SER A 70 -6.24 -11.04 2.17
CA SER A 70 -6.54 -12.47 2.28
C SER A 70 -7.10 -12.92 3.64
N ARG A 71 -6.90 -12.12 4.70
CA ARG A 71 -7.46 -12.39 6.04
C ARG A 71 -8.88 -11.84 6.20
N VAL A 72 -9.21 -10.76 5.47
CA VAL A 72 -10.55 -10.19 5.43
C VAL A 72 -11.39 -11.06 4.48
N ARG A 73 -12.16 -11.99 5.05
CA ARG A 73 -13.16 -12.72 4.26
C ARG A 73 -14.31 -11.79 3.96
N TYR A 74 -14.49 -11.43 2.69
CA TYR A 74 -15.77 -10.92 2.22
C TYR A 74 -16.82 -12.00 2.51
N HIS A 75 -17.73 -11.71 3.43
CA HIS A 75 -18.98 -12.47 3.51
C HIS A 75 -19.80 -11.97 2.32
N GLY A 76 -19.76 -12.73 1.23
CA GLY A 76 -20.64 -12.54 0.08
C GLY A 76 -22.10 -12.79 0.45
#